data_AF-A0A3B8VUW3-F1
#
_entry.id   AF-A0A3B8VUW3-F1
#
_cell.length_a   1.000
_cell.length_b   1.000
_cell.length_c   1.000
_cell.angle_alpha   90.00
_cell.angle_beta   90.00
_cell.angle_gamma   90.00
#
_symmetry.space_group_name_H-M   'P 1'
#
loop_
_entity.id
_entity.type
_entity.pdbx_description
1 polymer ?
#
loop_
_entity_poly.entity_id
_entity_poly.type
_entity_poly.pdbx_seq_one_letter_code
_entity_poly.pdbx_strand_id
1 'polypeptide(L)'
;SGFDWSWGGHNPALLPDGSILMFDNGFTRGYKDDKLYSRAVIYKVDEANKTIRQQWSYGEQRGEETYAWAVSGVQYLPHTDHVLFCPGIDTPNSNGVGGKIIEIDRTTNQVCFEAHLSTYCKIAFHRAFKQSIYNN
;
A
#
# COMPACT_ATOMS: atom_id res chain seq x y z
N SER A 1 -2.62 -12.60 8.19
CA SER A 1 -1.38 -12.87 7.42
C SER A 1 -0.23 -13.11 8.40
N GLY A 2 0.81 -13.83 7.96
CA GLY A 2 2.06 -14.00 8.71
C GLY A 2 3.08 -12.91 8.37
N PHE A 3 4.29 -13.01 8.93
CA PHE A 3 5.41 -12.15 8.57
C PHE A 3 5.90 -12.43 7.14
N ASP A 4 6.13 -11.38 6.36
CA ASP A 4 6.89 -11.44 5.10
C ASP A 4 7.70 -10.14 4.94
N TRP A 5 8.80 -10.19 4.20
CA TRP A 5 9.60 -9.01 3.84
C TRP A 5 8.90 -8.18 2.76
N SER A 6 9.35 -6.94 2.59
CA SER A 6 8.94 -6.11 1.47
C SER A 6 9.79 -6.40 0.25
N TRP A 7 9.16 -6.41 -0.92
CA TRP A 7 9.76 -6.69 -2.22
C TRP A 7 9.46 -5.52 -3.16
N GLY A 8 10.49 -4.72 -3.46
CA GLY A 8 10.32 -3.45 -4.18
C GLY A 8 9.62 -2.39 -3.34
N GLY A 9 9.98 -2.23 -2.05
CA GLY A 9 9.32 -1.28 -1.15
C GLY A 9 9.35 0.18 -1.64
N HIS A 10 8.20 0.86 -1.60
CA HIS A 10 8.02 2.26 -1.96
C HIS A 10 7.34 3.06 -0.86
N ASN A 11 7.64 4.36 -0.83
CA ASN A 11 6.99 5.33 0.06
C ASN A 11 6.99 4.93 1.55
N PRO A 12 8.15 4.60 2.16
CA PRO A 12 8.18 4.38 3.61
C PRO A 12 7.76 5.67 4.33
N ALA A 13 6.95 5.52 5.38
CA ALA A 13 6.45 6.60 6.23
C ALA A 13 6.45 6.14 7.69
N LEU A 14 6.79 7.05 8.61
CA LEU A 14 6.72 6.78 10.04
C LEU A 14 5.30 7.03 10.56
N LEU A 15 4.80 6.12 11.37
CA LEU A 15 3.63 6.31 12.20
C LEU A 15 3.99 7.06 13.49
N PRO A 16 3.01 7.64 14.22
CA PRO A 16 3.27 8.35 15.47
C PRO A 16 4.00 7.54 16.54
N ASP A 17 3.82 6.21 16.54
CA ASP A 17 4.50 5.30 17.45
C ASP A 17 5.92 4.90 16.98
N GLY A 18 6.38 5.45 15.86
CA GLY A 18 7.67 5.13 15.23
C GLY A 18 7.68 3.85 14.39
N SER A 19 6.53 3.19 14.19
CA SER A 19 6.42 2.06 13.26
C SER A 19 6.51 2.54 11.81
N ILE A 20 6.96 1.67 10.90
CA ILE A 20 7.19 1.99 9.49
C ILE A 20 6.03 1.43 8.67
N LEU A 21 5.25 2.31 8.04
CA LEU A 21 4.30 1.97 6.98
C LEU A 21 5.00 2.04 5.62
N MET A 22 4.73 1.08 4.74
CA MET A 22 5.34 1.03 3.41
C MET A 22 4.39 0.40 2.39
N PHE A 23 4.49 0.84 1.13
CA PHE A 23 3.89 0.16 0.00
C PHE A 23 4.87 -0.94 -0.46
N ASP A 24 4.48 -2.19 -0.34
CA ASP A 24 5.23 -3.33 -0.82
C ASP A 24 4.67 -3.74 -2.19
N ASN A 25 5.41 -3.44 -3.27
CA ASN A 25 4.97 -3.74 -4.63
C ASN A 25 4.85 -5.25 -4.88
N GLY A 26 5.68 -6.08 -4.25
CA GLY A 26 5.69 -7.53 -4.45
C GLY A 26 6.42 -8.00 -5.71
N PHE A 27 7.19 -7.13 -6.37
CA PHE A 27 7.99 -7.50 -7.54
C PHE A 27 9.03 -8.57 -7.15
N THR A 28 9.10 -9.66 -7.92
CA THR A 28 9.98 -10.83 -7.68
C THR A 28 9.93 -11.38 -6.26
N ARG A 29 8.74 -11.35 -5.63
CA ARG A 29 8.53 -11.80 -4.24
C ARG A 29 9.06 -13.22 -4.03
N GLY A 30 9.96 -13.39 -3.08
CA GLY A 30 10.58 -14.69 -2.80
C GLY A 30 11.52 -15.18 -3.91
N TYR A 31 12.04 -14.25 -4.72
CA TYR A 31 12.83 -14.52 -5.93
C TYR A 31 12.06 -15.34 -6.98
N LYS A 32 10.73 -15.19 -7.01
CA LYS A 32 9.81 -15.87 -7.92
C LYS A 32 8.76 -14.88 -8.43
N ASP A 33 8.21 -15.17 -9.60
CA ASP A 33 7.13 -14.40 -10.23
C ASP A 33 5.78 -15.15 -10.17
N ASP A 34 5.57 -15.95 -9.11
CA ASP A 34 4.36 -16.78 -8.92
C ASP A 34 3.33 -16.18 -7.95
N LYS A 35 3.67 -15.04 -7.31
CA LYS A 35 2.83 -14.37 -6.32
C LYS A 35 2.66 -12.89 -6.66
N LEU A 36 1.63 -12.60 -7.44
CA LEU A 36 1.33 -11.25 -7.91
C LEU A 36 0.35 -10.55 -6.97
N TYR A 37 0.88 -9.87 -5.97
CA TYR A 37 0.12 -8.95 -5.12
C TYR A 37 1.01 -7.87 -4.54
N SER A 38 0.43 -6.68 -4.38
CA SER A 38 1.01 -5.59 -3.62
C SER A 38 0.30 -5.48 -2.28
N ARG A 39 0.96 -4.90 -1.28
CA ARG A 39 0.35 -4.68 0.03
C ARG A 39 0.81 -3.37 0.67
N ALA A 40 -0.07 -2.76 1.46
CA ALA A 40 0.36 -1.86 2.51
C ALA A 40 0.81 -2.72 3.69
N VAL A 41 1.95 -2.41 4.31
CA VAL A 41 2.50 -3.19 5.43
C VAL A 41 3.07 -2.26 6.50
N ILE A 42 2.85 -2.62 7.76
CA ILE A 42 3.41 -1.91 8.92
C ILE A 42 4.38 -2.82 9.66
N TYR A 43 5.61 -2.34 9.84
CA TYR A 43 6.64 -2.98 10.64
C TYR A 43 6.97 -2.17 11.89
N LYS A 44 7.12 -2.85 13.02
CA LYS A 44 7.78 -2.32 14.20
C LYS A 44 9.22 -2.82 14.24
N VAL A 45 10.17 -1.91 14.32
CA VAL A 45 11.59 -2.22 14.52
C VAL A 45 11.94 -1.96 15.98
N ASP A 46 12.56 -2.94 16.61
CA ASP A 46 13.20 -2.81 17.91
C ASP A 46 14.71 -2.72 17.67
N GLU A 47 15.23 -1.49 17.68
CA GLU A 47 16.63 -1.23 17.37
C GLU A 47 17.58 -1.71 18.47
N ALA A 48 17.13 -1.81 19.73
CA ALA A 48 17.96 -2.29 20.83
C ALA A 48 18.17 -3.81 20.70
N ASN A 49 17.08 -4.54 20.48
CA ASN A 49 17.10 -6.00 20.38
C ASN A 49 17.36 -6.51 18.95
N LYS A 50 17.47 -5.62 17.97
CA LYS A 50 17.68 -5.95 16.54
C LYS A 50 16.60 -6.88 16.00
N THR A 51 15.35 -6.63 16.36
CA THR A 51 14.20 -7.42 15.88
C THR A 51 13.24 -6.58 15.07
N ILE A 52 12.49 -7.24 14.19
CA ILE A 52 11.41 -6.64 13.41
C ILE A 52 10.15 -7.48 13.59
N ARG A 53 8.99 -6.82 13.69
CA ARG A 53 7.68 -7.47 13.74
C ARG A 53 6.75 -6.82 12.72
N GLN A 54 6.09 -7.62 11.90
CA GLN A 54 4.99 -7.13 11.07
C GLN A 54 3.74 -7.01 11.96
N GLN A 55 3.23 -5.80 12.12
CA GLN A 55 2.05 -5.53 12.96
C GLN A 55 0.75 -5.62 12.17
N TRP A 56 0.78 -5.23 10.90
CA TRP A 56 -0.41 -5.14 10.07
C TRP A 56 -0.05 -5.23 8.59
N SER A 57 -0.99 -5.70 7.77
CA SER A 57 -0.89 -5.65 6.31
C SER A 57 -2.26 -5.74 5.64
N TYR A 58 -2.40 -5.10 4.48
CA TYR A 58 -3.57 -5.21 3.60
C TYR A 58 -3.14 -5.31 2.15
N GLY A 59 -3.84 -6.10 1.33
CA GLY A 59 -3.65 -6.18 -0.13
C GLY A 59 -3.35 -7.57 -0.66
N GLU A 60 -2.78 -8.47 0.16
CA GLU A 60 -2.47 -9.85 -0.25
C GLU A 60 -3.71 -10.60 -0.80
N GLN A 61 -4.86 -10.46 -0.14
CA GLN A 61 -6.11 -11.11 -0.56
C GLN A 61 -6.78 -10.44 -1.78
N ARG A 62 -6.37 -9.22 -2.15
CA ARG A 62 -6.84 -8.54 -3.37
C ARG A 62 -6.11 -9.06 -4.61
N GLY A 63 -4.93 -9.68 -4.43
CA GLY A 63 -4.17 -10.29 -5.52
C GLY A 63 -3.82 -9.30 -6.64
N GLU A 64 -3.96 -9.76 -7.88
CA GLU A 64 -3.67 -8.98 -9.09
C GLU A 64 -4.55 -7.73 -9.25
N GLU A 65 -5.74 -7.71 -8.62
CA GLU A 65 -6.69 -6.59 -8.72
C GLU A 65 -6.09 -5.27 -8.21
N THR A 66 -5.13 -5.35 -7.29
CA THR A 66 -4.41 -4.19 -6.75
C THR A 66 -2.89 -4.35 -6.87
N TYR A 67 -2.42 -5.25 -7.74
CA TYR A 67 -0.99 -5.43 -7.96
C TYR A 67 -0.43 -4.29 -8.81
N ALA A 68 0.60 -3.63 -8.28
CA ALA A 68 1.39 -2.64 -8.97
C ALA A 68 2.85 -3.01 -8.80
N TRP A 69 3.51 -3.38 -9.90
CA TRP A 69 4.90 -3.87 -9.87
C TRP A 69 5.94 -2.76 -9.63
N ALA A 70 5.56 -1.48 -9.75
CA ALA A 70 6.41 -0.32 -9.48
C ALA A 70 5.60 0.89 -8.98
N VAL A 71 6.30 2.01 -8.74
CA VAL A 71 5.74 3.29 -8.25
C VAL A 71 4.82 3.05 -7.04
N SER A 72 3.74 3.82 -6.90
CA SER A 72 2.71 3.65 -5.85
C SER A 72 3.07 4.29 -4.53
N GLY A 73 2.09 4.34 -3.62
CA GLY A 73 2.26 5.01 -2.34
C GLY A 73 1.28 4.56 -1.28
N VAL A 74 1.65 4.90 -0.04
CA VAL A 74 0.81 4.73 1.15
C VAL A 74 0.80 6.02 1.94
N GLN A 75 -0.30 6.27 2.65
CA GLN A 75 -0.39 7.37 3.60
C GLN A 75 -1.17 6.93 4.83
N TYR A 76 -0.63 7.21 6.01
CA TYR A 76 -1.36 7.08 7.26
C TYR A 76 -2.24 8.30 7.49
N LEU A 77 -3.51 8.10 7.86
CA LEU A 77 -4.49 9.14 8.15
C LEU A 77 -4.79 9.15 9.67
N PRO A 78 -4.11 10.00 10.45
CA PRO A 78 -4.10 9.89 11.92
C PRO A 78 -5.44 10.21 12.58
N HIS A 79 -6.30 11.02 11.94
CA HIS A 79 -7.60 11.40 12.51
C HIS A 79 -8.63 10.26 12.52
N THR A 80 -8.47 9.28 11.62
CA THR A 80 -9.42 8.17 11.46
C THR A 80 -8.78 6.80 11.69
N ASP A 81 -7.46 6.73 11.93
CA ASP A 81 -6.68 5.49 11.92
C ASP A 81 -6.85 4.69 10.61
N HIS A 82 -6.95 5.41 9.50
CA HIS A 82 -7.04 4.80 8.16
C HIS A 82 -5.68 4.77 7.47
N VAL A 83 -5.56 3.93 6.44
CA VAL A 83 -4.44 3.92 5.49
C VAL A 83 -4.98 4.12 4.09
N LEU A 84 -4.34 5.03 3.35
CA LEU A 84 -4.43 5.01 1.89
C LEU A 84 -3.44 3.99 1.34
N PHE A 85 -3.94 3.10 0.49
CA PHE A 85 -3.20 2.14 -0.32
C PHE A 85 -3.43 2.49 -1.79
N CYS A 86 -2.38 2.97 -2.46
CA CYS A 86 -2.48 3.61 -3.76
C CYS A 86 -1.60 2.91 -4.81
N PRO A 87 -2.01 1.75 -5.36
CA PRO A 87 -1.30 1.14 -6.48
C PRO A 87 -1.43 2.02 -7.74
N GLY A 88 -0.31 2.46 -8.31
CA GLY A 88 -0.28 3.56 -9.30
C GLY A 88 -0.04 3.17 -10.76
N ILE A 89 0.24 1.89 -11.02
CA ILE A 89 0.63 1.40 -12.34
C ILE A 89 0.02 0.04 -12.66
N ASP A 90 -0.45 -0.11 -13.92
CA ASP A 90 -0.89 -1.37 -14.54
C ASP A 90 -1.93 -2.17 -13.73
N THR A 91 -2.70 -1.49 -12.86
CA THR A 91 -3.77 -2.13 -12.10
C THR A 91 -5.02 -2.31 -12.96
N PRO A 92 -5.70 -3.47 -12.92
CA PRO A 92 -6.93 -3.69 -13.66
C PRO A 92 -8.10 -2.81 -13.18
N ASN A 93 -8.75 -2.14 -14.14
CA ASN A 93 -9.97 -1.36 -13.95
C ASN A 93 -11.05 -1.84 -14.93
N SER A 94 -12.29 -1.40 -14.74
CA SER A 94 -13.43 -1.79 -15.61
C SER A 94 -13.29 -1.37 -17.08
N ASN A 95 -12.52 -0.32 -17.36
CA ASN A 95 -12.33 0.25 -18.69
C ASN A 95 -10.85 0.33 -19.11
N GLY A 96 -9.99 -0.57 -18.61
CA GLY A 96 -8.59 -0.66 -18.99
C GLY A 96 -7.68 -0.91 -17.79
N VAL A 97 -6.51 -0.26 -17.81
CA VAL A 97 -5.53 -0.36 -16.72
C VAL A 97 -5.12 1.04 -16.23
N GLY A 98 -4.59 1.11 -15.02
CA GLY A 98 -4.01 2.34 -14.49
C GLY A 98 -3.67 2.22 -13.01
N GLY A 99 -4.32 3.03 -12.17
CA GLY A 99 -4.12 3.04 -10.72
C GLY A 99 -5.42 3.03 -9.93
N LYS A 100 -5.32 2.73 -8.64
CA LYS A 100 -6.43 2.80 -7.68
C LYS A 100 -6.02 3.62 -6.45
N ILE A 101 -6.96 4.33 -5.86
CA ILE A 101 -6.80 5.01 -4.57
C ILE A 101 -7.79 4.36 -3.60
N ILE A 102 -7.28 3.66 -2.59
CA ILE A 102 -8.10 2.85 -1.68
C ILE A 102 -7.87 3.34 -0.25
N GLU A 103 -8.92 3.81 0.42
CA GLU A 103 -8.88 4.15 1.84
C GLU A 103 -9.40 2.97 2.66
N ILE A 104 -8.62 2.55 3.65
CA ILE A 104 -8.86 1.34 4.44
C ILE A 104 -8.90 1.73 5.91
N ASP A 105 -9.94 1.32 6.62
CA ASP A 105 -9.96 1.31 8.08
C ASP A 105 -9.02 0.20 8.57
N ARG A 106 -7.96 0.57 9.29
CA ARG A 106 -6.95 -0.40 9.77
C ARG A 106 -7.48 -1.33 10.85
N THR A 107 -8.47 -0.91 11.62
CA THR A 107 -9.03 -1.69 12.71
C THR A 107 -9.89 -2.82 12.17
N THR A 108 -10.69 -2.55 11.14
CA THR A 108 -11.65 -3.51 10.57
C THR A 108 -11.18 -4.15 9.26
N ASN A 109 -10.13 -3.59 8.63
CA ASN A 109 -9.69 -3.89 7.25
C ASN A 109 -10.78 -3.65 6.18
N GLN A 110 -11.80 -2.85 6.48
CA GLN A 110 -12.83 -2.51 5.53
C GLN A 110 -12.39 -1.37 4.62
N VAL A 111 -12.80 -1.43 3.35
CA VAL A 111 -12.60 -0.35 2.40
C VAL A 111 -13.64 0.74 2.67
N CYS A 112 -13.17 1.93 3.03
CA CYS A 112 -14.02 3.10 3.26
C CYS A 112 -14.29 3.88 1.97
N PHE A 113 -13.33 3.86 1.04
CA PHE A 113 -13.40 4.55 -0.24
C PHE A 113 -12.49 3.86 -1.25
N GLU A 114 -12.91 3.82 -2.52
CA GLU A 114 -12.09 3.33 -3.61
C GLU A 114 -12.38 4.10 -4.91
N ALA A 115 -11.33 4.60 -5.55
CA ALA A 115 -11.40 5.25 -6.87
C ALA A 115 -10.47 4.58 -7.87
N HIS A 116 -10.94 4.43 -9.11
CA HIS A 116 -10.20 3.80 -10.21
C HIS A 116 -9.82 4.86 -11.25
N LEU A 117 -8.55 4.91 -11.62
CA LEU A 117 -8.02 5.83 -12.62
C LEU A 117 -7.41 5.04 -13.78
N SER A 118 -8.10 5.02 -14.91
CA SER A 118 -7.61 4.36 -16.13
C SER A 118 -6.83 5.32 -17.00
N THR A 119 -5.79 4.81 -17.65
CA THR A 119 -4.87 5.59 -18.49
C THR A 119 -4.35 4.75 -19.65
N TYR A 120 -3.98 5.42 -20.74
CA TYR A 120 -3.34 4.76 -21.89
C TYR A 120 -1.87 4.38 -21.64
N CYS A 121 -1.15 5.11 -20.77
CA CYS A 121 0.28 4.90 -20.52
C CYS A 121 0.57 3.96 -19.33
N LYS A 122 -0.44 3.25 -18.82
CA LYS A 122 -0.42 2.35 -17.65
C LYS A 122 -0.09 2.99 -16.29
N ILE A 123 0.72 4.03 -16.24
CA ILE A 123 1.02 4.79 -15.02
C ILE A 123 -0.07 5.86 -14.82
N ALA A 124 -0.97 5.64 -13.86
CA ALA A 124 -1.99 6.64 -13.53
C ALA A 124 -1.40 7.76 -12.66
N PHE A 125 -0.52 7.42 -11.73
CA PHE A 125 0.18 8.36 -10.87
C PHE A 125 1.44 7.73 -10.27
N HIS A 126 2.38 8.57 -9.87
CA HIS A 126 3.54 8.10 -9.10
C HIS A 126 3.18 7.86 -7.63
N ARG A 127 2.44 8.79 -7.01
CA ARG A 127 1.89 8.72 -5.64
C ARG A 127 0.56 9.47 -5.57
N ALA A 128 -0.26 9.14 -4.58
CA ALA A 128 -1.48 9.87 -4.23
C ALA A 128 -1.54 10.12 -2.72
N PHE A 129 -1.97 11.32 -2.33
CA PHE A 129 -2.13 11.72 -0.93
C PHE A 129 -3.50 12.41 -0.75
N LYS A 130 -4.16 12.14 0.38
CA LYS A 130 -5.32 12.88 0.86
C LYS A 130 -4.83 14.04 1.71
N GLN A 131 -5.26 15.24 1.36
CA GLN A 131 -4.98 16.47 2.08
C GLN A 131 -6.30 17.16 2.43
N SER A 132 -6.34 17.81 3.59
CA SER A 132 -7.45 18.70 3.93
C SER A 132 -7.31 20.00 3.15
N ILE A 133 -8.42 20.51 2.61
CA ILE A 133 -8.48 21.83 1.96
C ILE A 133 -8.53 22.94 3.04
N TYR A 134 -8.96 22.60 4.25
CA TYR A 134 -9.02 23.50 5.39
C TYR A 134 -7.94 23.15 6.41
N ASN A 135 -7.26 24.16 6.94
CA ASN A 135 -6.45 23.99 8.14
C ASN A 135 -7.41 23.86 9.32
N ASN A 136 -7.40 22.70 9.99
CA ASN A 136 -8.05 22.54 11.28
C ASN A 136 -7.22 23.21 12.38
#